data_AF-A0A370X349-F1
#
_entry.id   AF-A0A370X349-F1
#
_cell.length_a   1.000
_cell.length_b   1.000
_cell.length_c   1.000
_cell.angle_alpha   90.00
_cell.angle_beta   90.00
_cell.angle_gamma   90.00
#
_symmetry.space_group_name_H-M   'P 1'
#
loop_
_entity.id
_entity.type
_entity.pdbx_description
1 polymer ?
#
loop_
_entity_poly.entity_id
_entity_poly.type
_entity_poly.pdbx_seq_one_letter_code
_entity_poly.pdbx_strand_id
1 'polypeptide(L)'
;MGFGLCIVGFVVLCAMKGNEPWRHSNLLVGIFLVLLASLAFGLFTDMGTLFDLLAQSKKIDQTTHDKAKSIAAVWAFVFPGVIAAIGANLITGWFTSKRSSE
;
A
#
# COMPACT_ATOMS: atom_id res chain seq x y z
N MET A 1 -11.83 -3.55 23.06
CA MET A 1 -11.16 -2.52 23.89
C MET A 1 -9.93 -1.90 23.21
N GLY A 2 -9.14 -2.62 22.38
CA GLY A 2 -7.94 -2.06 21.75
C GLY A 2 -8.16 -0.95 20.70
N PHE A 3 -9.17 -1.07 19.83
CA PHE A 3 -9.39 -0.12 18.72
C PHE A 3 -9.68 1.32 19.19
N GLY A 4 -10.45 1.47 20.28
CA GLY A 4 -10.75 2.79 20.86
C GLY A 4 -9.52 3.49 21.43
N LEU A 5 -8.59 2.74 22.04
CA LEU A 5 -7.33 3.28 22.55
C LEU A 5 -6.40 3.74 21.40
N CYS A 6 -6.40 3.04 20.27
CA CYS A 6 -5.65 3.45 19.08
C CYS A 6 -6.16 4.80 18.53
N ILE A 7 -7.49 4.99 18.48
CA ILE A 7 -8.09 6.25 18.01
C ILE A 7 -7.75 7.40 18.96
N VAL A 8 -7.90 7.20 20.27
CA VAL A 8 -7.56 8.23 21.27
C VAL A 8 -6.08 8.57 21.22
N GLY A 9 -5.20 7.56 21.11
CA GLY A 9 -3.76 7.76 20.94
C GLY A 9 -3.41 8.56 19.68
N PHE A 10 -4.09 8.29 18.56
CA PHE A 10 -3.91 9.03 17.32
C PHE A 10 -4.32 10.51 17.47
N VAL A 11 -5.46 10.78 18.09
CA VAL A 11 -5.95 12.15 18.33
C VAL A 11 -4.98 12.93 19.23
N VAL A 12 -4.48 12.30 20.31
CA VAL A 12 -3.50 12.91 21.21
C VAL A 12 -2.18 13.20 20.48
N LEU A 13 -1.69 12.28 19.66
CA LEU A 13 -0.47 12.48 18.87
C LEU A 13 -0.61 13.63 17.86
N CYS A 14 -1.77 13.75 17.20
CA CYS A 14 -2.07 14.88 16.32
C CYS A 14 -2.11 16.21 17.07
N ALA A 15 -2.69 16.23 18.28
CA ALA A 15 -2.74 17.44 19.11
C ALA A 15 -1.34 17.86 19.62
N MET A 16 -0.48 16.90 19.99
CA MET A 16 0.87 17.20 20.51
C MET A 16 1.83 17.74 19.44
N LYS A 17 1.69 17.27 18.19
CA LYS A 17 2.62 17.64 17.12
C LYS A 17 2.45 19.07 16.60
N GLY A 18 1.27 19.67 16.73
CA GLY A 18 0.96 20.95 16.12
C GLY A 18 0.33 20.80 14.73
N ASN A 19 -0.41 21.82 14.29
CA ASN A 19 -1.38 21.72 13.20
C ASN A 19 -0.83 22.23 11.86
N GLU A 20 0.36 21.78 11.47
CA GLU A 20 0.94 22.15 10.18
C GLU A 20 0.29 21.32 9.05
N PRO A 21 -0.30 21.95 8.01
CA PRO A 21 -1.07 21.25 6.98
C PRO A 21 -0.27 20.16 6.26
N TRP A 22 1.01 20.40 5.99
CA TRP A 22 1.87 19.46 5.26
C TRP A 22 2.11 18.15 6.02
N ARG A 23 2.06 18.17 7.36
CA ARG A 23 2.27 16.96 8.19
C ARG A 23 1.07 16.03 8.08
N HIS A 24 -0.13 16.57 8.15
CA HIS A 24 -1.36 15.80 7.95
C HIS A 24 -1.45 15.27 6.53
N SER A 25 -1.04 16.05 5.53
CA SER A 25 -0.94 15.59 4.14
C SER A 25 0.02 14.40 4.00
N ASN A 26 1.22 14.45 4.58
CA ASN A 26 2.18 13.34 4.53
C ASN A 26 1.64 12.07 5.19
N LEU A 27 0.95 12.19 6.33
CA LEU A 27 0.34 11.07 7.02
C LEU A 27 -0.78 10.44 6.19
N LEU A 28 -1.68 11.26 5.64
CA LEU A 28 -2.79 10.80 4.81
C LEU A 28 -2.30 10.13 3.53
N VAL A 29 -1.34 10.75 2.83
CA VAL A 29 -0.74 10.17 1.62
C VAL A 29 -0.01 8.87 1.95
N GLY A 30 0.72 8.82 3.07
CA GLY A 30 1.38 7.62 3.54
C GLY A 30 0.43 6.45 3.78
N ILE A 31 -0.68 6.70 4.50
CA ILE A 31 -1.74 5.70 4.74
C ILE A 31 -2.39 5.27 3.42
N PHE A 32 -2.71 6.23 2.54
CA PHE A 32 -3.34 5.93 1.26
C PHE A 32 -2.46 5.06 0.37
N LEU A 33 -1.15 5.32 0.33
CA LEU A 33 -0.20 4.49 -0.41
C LEU A 33 -0.15 3.05 0.15
N VAL A 34 -0.15 2.86 1.48
CA VAL A 34 -0.17 1.52 2.08
C VAL A 34 -1.47 0.76 1.73
N LEU A 35 -2.61 1.44 1.74
CA LEU A 35 -3.89 0.85 1.31
C LEU A 35 -3.86 0.50 -0.19
N LEU A 36 -3.33 1.40 -1.01
CA LEU A 36 -3.22 1.21 -2.45
C LEU A 36 -2.28 0.05 -2.80
N ALA A 37 -1.19 -0.14 -2.05
CA ALA A 37 -0.33 -1.31 -2.17
C ALA A 37 -1.10 -2.61 -1.92
N SER A 38 -1.91 -2.65 -0.86
CA SER A 38 -2.73 -3.83 -0.53
C SER A 38 -3.75 -4.14 -1.63
N LEU A 39 -4.37 -3.10 -2.19
CA LEU A 39 -5.32 -3.24 -3.30
C LEU A 39 -4.63 -3.73 -4.59
N ALA A 40 -3.45 -3.18 -4.89
CA ALA A 40 -2.66 -3.61 -6.04
C ALA A 40 -2.22 -5.07 -5.93
N PHE A 41 -1.85 -5.53 -4.73
CA PHE A 41 -1.54 -6.94 -4.48
C PHE A 41 -2.72 -7.85 -4.82
N GLY A 42 -3.93 -7.50 -4.36
CA GLY A 42 -5.16 -8.23 -4.70
C GLY A 42 -5.39 -8.29 -6.21
N LEU A 43 -5.26 -7.14 -6.89
CA LEU A 43 -5.47 -7.05 -8.32
C LEU A 43 -4.50 -7.91 -9.14
N PHE A 44 -3.21 -7.95 -8.78
CA PHE A 44 -2.25 -8.83 -9.45
C PHE A 44 -2.49 -10.31 -9.16
N THR A 45 -3.00 -10.64 -7.97
CA THR A 45 -3.42 -12.01 -7.63
C THR A 45 -4.62 -12.44 -8.50
N ASP A 46 -5.59 -11.54 -8.68
CA ASP A 46 -6.75 -11.76 -9.56
C ASP A 46 -6.37 -11.81 -11.04
N MET A 47 -5.33 -11.07 -11.48
CA MET A 47 -4.79 -11.24 -12.83
C MET A 47 -4.23 -12.66 -13.05
N GLY A 48 -3.60 -13.26 -12.03
CA GLY A 48 -3.14 -14.64 -12.07
C GLY A 48 -4.28 -15.62 -12.33
N THR A 49 -5.43 -15.44 -11.67
CA THR A 49 -6.61 -16.29 -11.86
C THR A 49 -7.27 -16.05 -13.23
N LEU A 50 -7.29 -14.82 -13.72
CA LEU A 50 -7.75 -14.50 -15.09
C LEU A 50 -6.90 -15.19 -16.17
N PHE A 51 -5.58 -15.26 -15.99
CA PHE A 51 -4.72 -16.00 -16.91
C PHE A 51 -5.02 -17.50 -16.89
N ASP A 52 -5.30 -18.07 -15.72
CA ASP A 52 -5.71 -19.48 -15.60
C ASP A 52 -7.03 -19.76 -16.35
N LEU A 53 -8.02 -18.86 -16.25
CA LEU A 53 -9.27 -18.96 -16.99
C LEU A 53 -9.07 -18.84 -18.50
N LEU A 54 -8.21 -17.94 -18.94
CA LEU A 54 -7.89 -17.75 -20.36
C LEU A 54 -7.17 -18.97 -20.96
N ALA A 55 -6.27 -19.60 -20.20
CA ALA A 55 -5.61 -20.85 -20.59
C ALA A 55 -6.62 -22.01 -20.69
N GLN A 56 -7.54 -22.14 -19.73
CA GLN A 56 -8.61 -23.15 -19.78
C GLN A 56 -9.52 -22.96 -21.00
N SER A 57 -9.78 -21.71 -21.40
CA SER A 57 -10.56 -21.40 -22.60
C SER A 57 -9.82 -21.63 -23.93
N LYS A 58 -8.57 -22.15 -23.89
CA LYS A 58 -7.67 -22.33 -25.05
C LYS A 58 -7.43 -21.06 -25.87
N LYS A 59 -7.63 -19.88 -25.26
CA LYS A 59 -7.40 -18.58 -25.92
C LYS A 59 -5.94 -18.15 -25.91
N ILE A 60 -5.11 -18.80 -25.12
CA ILE A 60 -3.67 -18.56 -25.02
C ILE A 60 -2.92 -19.89 -25.03
N ASP A 61 -1.75 -19.88 -25.67
CA ASP A 61 -0.82 -21.01 -25.65
C ASP A 61 -0.20 -21.18 -24.26
N GLN A 62 0.14 -22.42 -23.89
CA GLN A 62 0.67 -22.76 -22.56
C GLN A 62 1.97 -22.00 -22.26
N THR A 63 2.83 -21.82 -23.25
CA THR A 63 4.08 -21.07 -23.08
C THR A 63 3.86 -19.58 -22.79
N THR A 64 2.77 -19.02 -23.33
CA THR A 64 2.39 -17.62 -23.10
C THR A 64 1.74 -17.47 -21.72
N HIS A 65 0.94 -18.44 -21.31
CA HIS A 65 0.34 -18.50 -19.97
C HIS A 65 1.41 -18.55 -18.87
N ASP A 66 2.37 -19.47 -18.97
CA ASP A 66 3.43 -19.64 -17.96
C ASP A 66 4.28 -18.36 -17.80
N LYS A 67 4.61 -17.71 -18.92
CA LYS A 67 5.34 -16.42 -18.93
C LYS A 67 4.51 -15.30 -18.32
N ALA A 68 3.26 -15.14 -18.73
CA ALA A 68 2.38 -14.08 -18.23
C ALA A 68 2.11 -14.25 -16.72
N LYS A 69 1.88 -15.48 -16.26
CA LYS A 69 1.66 -15.80 -14.85
C LYS A 69 2.91 -15.55 -14.01
N SER A 70 4.09 -15.95 -14.49
CA SER A 70 5.36 -15.66 -13.81
C SER A 70 5.61 -14.16 -13.67
N ILE A 71 5.41 -13.39 -14.74
CA ILE A 71 5.55 -11.92 -14.71
C ILE A 71 4.55 -11.29 -13.75
N ALA A 72 3.27 -11.69 -13.82
CA ALA A 72 2.24 -11.18 -12.93
C ALA A 72 2.53 -11.50 -11.46
N ALA A 73 3.04 -12.70 -11.16
CA ALA A 73 3.44 -13.09 -9.82
C ALA A 73 4.58 -12.23 -9.28
N VAL A 74 5.60 -11.92 -10.09
CA VAL A 74 6.69 -11.01 -9.67
C VAL A 74 6.16 -9.62 -9.39
N TRP A 75 5.34 -9.07 -10.28
CA TRP A 75 4.77 -7.73 -10.13
C TRP A 75 3.78 -7.62 -8.98
N ALA A 76 3.10 -8.72 -8.62
CA ALA A 76 2.25 -8.81 -7.44
C ALA A 76 3.01 -8.46 -6.16
N PHE A 77 4.32 -8.73 -6.07
CA PHE A 77 5.12 -8.38 -4.89
C PHE A 77 5.90 -7.08 -5.06
N VAL A 78 6.51 -6.87 -6.23
CA VAL A 78 7.40 -5.72 -6.45
C VAL A 78 6.64 -4.40 -6.35
N PHE A 79 5.51 -4.26 -7.05
CA PHE A 79 4.79 -3.00 -7.10
C PHE A 79 4.14 -2.63 -5.75
N PRO A 80 3.38 -3.52 -5.09
CA PRO A 80 2.91 -3.28 -3.73
C PRO A 80 4.03 -3.03 -2.73
N GLY A 81 5.13 -3.77 -2.82
CA GLY A 81 6.28 -3.60 -1.92
C GLY A 81 6.89 -2.20 -1.98
N VAL A 82 7.13 -1.69 -3.19
CA VAL A 82 7.67 -0.34 -3.39
C VAL A 82 6.71 0.74 -2.89
N ILE A 83 5.43 0.63 -3.23
CA ILE A 83 4.41 1.61 -2.81
C ILE A 83 4.23 1.60 -1.28
N ALA A 84 4.19 0.42 -0.68
CA ALA A 84 4.11 0.27 0.77
C ALA A 84 5.34 0.86 1.46
N ALA A 85 6.55 0.68 0.90
CA ALA A 85 7.77 1.26 1.44
C ALA A 85 7.75 2.81 1.39
N ILE A 86 7.28 3.40 0.29
CA ILE A 86 7.10 4.86 0.18
C ILE A 86 6.07 5.34 1.20
N GLY A 87 4.93 4.65 1.32
CA GLY A 87 3.89 4.99 2.29
C GLY A 87 4.40 4.91 3.74
N ALA A 88 5.13 3.84 4.07
CA ALA A 88 5.76 3.66 5.37
C ALA A 88 6.79 4.75 5.69
N ASN A 89 7.58 5.17 4.69
CA ASN A 89 8.53 6.28 4.82
C ASN A 89 7.83 7.62 5.11
N LEU A 90 6.69 7.89 4.49
CA LEU A 90 5.92 9.11 4.78
C LEU A 90 5.29 9.07 6.17
N ILE A 91 4.77 7.92 6.60
CA ILE A 91 4.22 7.72 7.95
C ILE A 91 5.33 7.87 9.00
N THR A 92 6.48 7.22 8.80
CA THR A 92 7.63 7.36 9.72
C THR A 92 8.19 8.77 9.70
N GLY A 93 8.28 9.42 8.55
CA GLY A 93 8.63 10.83 8.42
C GLY A 93 7.67 11.75 9.18
N TRP A 94 6.37 11.44 9.18
CA TRP A 94 5.42 12.11 10.07
C TRP A 94 5.79 11.86 11.53
N PHE A 95 6.05 10.62 11.96
CA PHE A 95 6.45 10.30 13.34
C PHE A 95 7.74 11.02 13.80
N THR A 96 8.76 11.09 12.95
CA THR A 96 10.06 11.68 13.27
C THR A 96 10.13 13.19 13.12
N SER A 97 9.18 13.80 12.39
CA SER A 97 9.13 15.27 12.26
C SER A 97 9.00 15.93 13.65
N LYS A 98 9.92 16.84 13.99
CA LYS A 98 9.82 17.69 15.19
C LYS A 98 8.75 18.75 14.95
N ARG A 99 8.11 19.22 16.03
CA ARG A 99 7.27 20.41 15.99
C ARG A 99 8.17 21.60 15.61
N SER A 100 7.78 22.39 14.60
CA SER A 100 8.51 23.62 14.30
C SER A 100 8.47 24.50 15.53
N SER A 101 9.64 24.78 16.11
CA SER A 101 9.79 25.69 17.24
C SER A 101 9.77 27.11 16.68
N GLU A 102 8.56 27.65 16.53
CA GLU A 102 8.33 29.09 16.65
C GLU A 102 8.00 29.43 18.10
#